data_AF-A0AAP2GMU3-F1
#
_entry.id   AF-A0AAP2GMU3-F1
#
_cell.length_a   1.000
_cell.length_b   1.000
_cell.length_c   1.000
_cell.angle_alpha   90.00
_cell.angle_beta   90.00
_cell.angle_gamma   90.00
#
_symmetry.space_group_name_H-M   'P 1'
#
loop_
_entity.id
_entity.type
_entity.pdbx_description
1 polymer ?
#
loop_
_entity_poly.entity_id
_entity_poly.type
_entity_poly.pdbx_seq_one_letter_code
_entity_poly.pdbx_strand_id
1 'polypeptide(L)'
;PKLNVSGTDELAFSTMIAMLYDSQKTTKYLERERYSETINYRGNIVDWHGASSYPGRYAVLDWDQALDTTQFVTSMIKDKIVIMGFLGSDLRDTSWDDKFITPLNKNYAGKTRPDMYGVVVHANAVSMILNEDYIGELGDTQERIIAFIVCFLNVALFSLITMRIPLWFDGLSILVQLAQIVVFSFLMIYLFSWIDLKLDLTVTLAVVALVGTCFEIYNGVLMTSVRYF
;
A
#
# COMPACT_ATOMS: atom_id res chain seq x y z
N PRO A 1 -13.92 5.11 -0.64
CA PRO A 1 -14.06 6.59 -0.53
C PRO A 1 -15.50 7.08 -0.46
N LYS A 2 -16.35 6.58 -1.37
CA LYS A 2 -17.80 6.77 -1.40
C LYS A 2 -18.49 5.45 -1.76
N LEU A 3 -19.73 5.25 -1.32
CA LEU A 3 -20.53 4.08 -1.64
C LEU A 3 -21.97 4.53 -1.93
N ASN A 4 -22.61 3.93 -2.92
CA ASN A 4 -24.03 4.15 -3.13
C ASN A 4 -24.84 3.29 -2.15
N VAL A 5 -25.56 3.95 -1.24
CA VAL A 5 -26.43 3.31 -0.25
C VAL A 5 -27.85 3.80 -0.50
N SER A 6 -28.74 2.88 -0.90
CA SER A 6 -30.16 3.18 -1.18
C SER A 6 -30.37 4.31 -2.21
N GLY A 7 -29.51 4.40 -3.23
CA GLY A 7 -29.59 5.42 -4.27
C GLY A 7 -28.91 6.75 -3.93
N THR A 8 -28.34 6.89 -2.74
CA THR A 8 -27.58 8.08 -2.32
C THR A 8 -26.10 7.74 -2.22
N ASP A 9 -25.24 8.59 -2.78
CA ASP A 9 -23.80 8.45 -2.64
C ASP A 9 -23.38 8.94 -1.24
N GLU A 10 -23.01 7.99 -0.38
CA GLU A 10 -22.55 8.25 0.97
C GLU A 10 -21.01 8.26 1.02
N LEU A 11 -20.44 9.27 1.68
CA LEU A 11 -19.01 9.37 1.86
C LEU A 11 -18.56 8.55 3.09
N ALA A 12 -17.38 7.95 3.01
CA ALA A 12 -16.76 7.37 4.20
C ALA A 12 -16.53 8.46 5.26
N PHE A 13 -16.57 8.10 6.55
CA PHE A 13 -16.49 9.04 7.67
C PHE A 13 -15.35 10.07 7.55
N SER A 14 -14.12 9.60 7.31
CA SER A 14 -12.95 10.48 7.11
C SER A 14 -13.09 11.37 5.87
N THR A 15 -13.68 10.85 4.79
CA THR A 15 -13.92 11.63 3.57
C THR A 15 -14.94 12.74 3.82
N MET A 16 -16.01 12.48 4.59
CA MET A 16 -17.00 13.49 4.95
C MET A 16 -16.38 14.59 5.82
N ILE A 17 -15.55 14.23 6.81
CA ILE A 17 -14.82 15.22 7.62
C ILE A 17 -13.94 16.10 6.73
N ALA A 18 -13.18 15.50 5.81
CA ALA A 18 -12.36 16.24 4.87
C ALA A 18 -13.21 17.15 3.97
N MET A 19 -14.36 16.67 3.49
CA MET A 19 -15.29 17.45 2.66
C MET A 19 -15.83 18.68 3.39
N LEU A 20 -16.18 18.53 4.67
CA LEU A 20 -16.67 19.64 5.51
C LEU A 20 -15.60 20.69 5.79
N TYR A 21 -14.32 20.29 5.84
CA TYR A 21 -13.20 21.19 6.10
C TYR A 21 -12.65 21.84 4.83
N ASP A 22 -12.40 21.06 3.77
CA ASP A 22 -11.88 21.50 2.49
C ASP A 22 -12.47 20.63 1.35
N SER A 23 -13.55 21.15 0.75
CA SER A 23 -14.27 20.47 -0.33
C SER A 23 -13.47 20.38 -1.62
N GLN A 24 -12.56 21.32 -1.89
CA GLN A 24 -11.76 21.35 -3.11
C GLN A 24 -10.78 20.17 -3.13
N LYS A 25 -10.02 19.99 -2.06
CA LYS A 25 -9.08 18.87 -1.93
C LYS A 25 -9.79 17.54 -1.91
N THR A 26 -10.94 17.48 -1.24
CA THR A 26 -11.74 16.24 -1.16
C THR A 26 -12.35 15.87 -2.51
N THR A 27 -12.76 16.85 -3.33
CA THR A 27 -13.26 16.58 -4.69
C THR A 27 -12.15 15.99 -5.55
N LYS A 28 -10.95 16.56 -5.51
CA LYS A 28 -9.77 16.02 -6.21
C LYS A 28 -9.40 14.60 -5.75
N TYR A 29 -9.56 14.30 -4.46
CA TYR A 29 -9.42 12.94 -3.95
C TYR A 29 -10.47 11.98 -4.56
N LEU A 30 -11.73 12.42 -4.67
CA LEU A 30 -12.83 11.61 -5.20
C LEU A 30 -12.74 11.39 -6.72
N GLU A 31 -12.12 12.31 -7.47
CA GLU A 31 -11.83 12.20 -8.91
C GLU A 31 -10.88 11.04 -9.26
N ARG A 32 -10.21 10.46 -8.26
CA ARG A 32 -9.39 9.25 -8.44
C ARG A 32 -10.21 7.99 -8.68
N GLU A 33 -11.53 8.06 -8.47
CA GLU A 33 -12.52 7.00 -8.76
C GLU A 33 -12.20 5.62 -8.18
N ARG A 34 -11.52 5.60 -7.02
CA ARG A 34 -11.18 4.33 -6.35
C ARG A 34 -12.28 3.86 -5.42
N TYR A 35 -12.52 2.55 -5.41
CA TYR A 35 -13.42 1.91 -4.44
C TYR A 35 -12.87 1.96 -3.01
N SER A 36 -11.55 1.76 -2.86
CA SER A 36 -10.80 1.82 -1.61
C SER A 36 -9.47 2.54 -1.84
N GLU A 37 -8.91 3.14 -0.79
CA GLU A 37 -7.61 3.83 -0.83
C GLU A 37 -6.73 3.34 0.31
N THR A 38 -5.45 3.11 0.02
CA THR A 38 -4.46 2.76 1.03
C THR A 38 -4.11 4.02 1.83
N ILE A 39 -4.28 3.98 3.15
CA ILE A 39 -3.97 5.12 4.02
C ILE A 39 -2.46 5.29 4.13
N ASN A 40 -1.96 6.48 3.79
CA ASN A 40 -0.59 6.87 4.07
C ASN A 40 -0.46 7.33 5.52
N TYR A 41 -0.11 6.39 6.42
CA TYR A 41 0.01 6.67 7.85
C TYR A 41 1.22 7.59 8.09
N ARG A 42 0.97 8.80 8.61
CA ARG A 42 2.01 9.81 8.85
C ARG A 42 2.18 10.18 10.32
N GLY A 43 1.40 9.57 11.22
CA GLY A 43 1.60 9.72 12.66
C GLY A 43 0.63 8.91 13.50
N ASN A 44 0.87 8.98 14.81
CA ASN A 44 0.02 8.36 15.83
C ASN A 44 -0.17 9.37 16.98
N ILE A 45 -0.89 8.99 18.02
CA ILE A 45 -0.90 9.69 19.31
C ILE A 45 0.38 9.36 20.08
N VAL A 46 0.63 10.05 21.20
CA VAL A 46 1.76 9.70 22.07
C VAL A 46 1.55 8.30 22.63
N ASP A 47 2.45 7.38 22.29
CA ASP A 47 2.39 6.00 22.75
C ASP A 47 3.16 5.85 24.07
N TRP A 48 2.40 5.68 25.16
CA TRP A 48 2.96 5.46 26.50
C TRP A 48 3.56 4.07 26.72
N HIS A 49 3.28 3.13 25.82
CA HIS A 49 3.64 1.71 25.96
C HIS A 49 4.63 1.23 24.90
N GLY A 50 5.07 2.12 24.02
CA GLY A 50 6.17 1.89 23.09
C GLY A 50 5.94 0.84 22.00
N ALA A 51 4.68 0.58 21.61
CA ALA A 51 4.32 -0.16 20.40
C ALA A 51 4.66 0.58 19.09
N SER A 52 4.75 1.91 19.10
CA SER A 52 5.15 2.76 17.98
C SER A 52 6.50 3.44 18.23
N SER A 53 7.32 3.58 17.18
CA SER A 53 8.57 4.38 17.20
C SER A 53 8.35 5.84 16.82
N TYR A 54 7.15 6.19 16.37
CA TYR A 54 6.88 7.51 15.81
C TYR A 54 6.50 8.52 16.89
N PRO A 55 6.96 9.78 16.80
CA PRO A 55 6.54 10.83 17.71
C PRO A 55 5.03 11.09 17.56
N GLY A 56 4.38 11.47 18.66
CA GLY A 56 2.97 11.82 18.68
C GLY A 56 2.69 13.01 17.74
N ARG A 57 1.85 12.79 16.74
CA ARG A 57 1.41 13.79 15.75
C ARG A 57 0.03 14.36 16.08
N TYR A 58 -0.87 13.51 16.59
CA TYR A 58 -2.22 13.90 16.93
C TYR A 58 -2.33 14.20 18.42
N ALA A 59 -2.79 15.42 18.75
CA ALA A 59 -3.12 15.79 20.11
C ALA A 59 -4.41 15.08 20.54
N VAL A 60 -4.47 14.68 21.79
CA VAL A 60 -5.60 13.95 22.38
C VAL A 60 -5.96 14.60 23.70
N LEU A 61 -7.26 14.63 23.99
CA LEU A 61 -7.81 14.96 25.29
C LEU A 61 -8.72 13.80 25.70
N ASP A 62 -8.51 13.28 26.90
CA ASP A 62 -9.46 12.35 27.51
C ASP A 62 -10.72 13.10 27.95
N TRP A 63 -11.82 12.39 28.20
CA TRP A 63 -13.14 13.01 28.41
C TRP A 63 -13.15 13.93 29.64
N ASP A 64 -12.44 13.58 30.70
CA ASP A 64 -12.33 14.37 31.92
C ASP A 64 -11.48 15.63 31.69
N GLN A 65 -10.40 15.51 30.93
CA GLN A 65 -9.55 16.63 30.50
C GLN A 65 -10.30 17.61 29.61
N ALA A 66 -11.21 17.12 28.76
CA ALA A 66 -12.02 17.97 27.89
C ALA A 66 -13.06 18.80 28.67
N LEU A 67 -13.45 18.37 29.87
CA LEU A 67 -14.39 19.08 30.74
C LEU A 67 -13.71 20.08 31.68
N ASP A 68 -12.40 19.95 31.90
CA ASP A 68 -11.61 20.87 32.72
C ASP A 68 -10.83 21.86 31.84
N THR A 69 -11.27 23.13 31.82
CA THR A 69 -10.63 24.19 31.02
C THR A 69 -9.21 24.53 31.46
N THR A 70 -8.73 23.99 32.58
CA THR A 70 -7.33 24.13 33.02
C THR A 70 -6.40 23.06 32.42
N GLN A 71 -6.94 21.97 31.87
CA GLN A 71 -6.17 20.84 31.32
C GLN A 71 -5.81 21.00 29.84
N PHE A 72 -6.38 21.98 29.15
CA PHE A 72 -6.08 22.23 27.74
C PHE A 72 -6.01 23.73 27.42
N VAL A 73 -5.27 24.06 26.36
CA VAL A 73 -5.28 25.42 25.81
C VAL A 73 -6.30 25.49 24.67
N THR A 74 -7.08 26.57 24.61
CA THR A 74 -8.17 26.72 23.62
C THR A 74 -7.73 26.51 22.17
N SER A 75 -6.46 26.80 21.85
CA SER A 75 -5.86 26.58 20.53
C SER A 75 -5.72 25.11 20.12
N MET A 76 -5.86 24.15 21.05
CA MET A 76 -5.92 22.72 20.73
C MET A 76 -7.22 22.33 20.01
N ILE A 77 -8.30 23.08 20.25
CA ILE A 77 -9.64 22.80 19.72
C ILE A 77 -10.02 23.82 18.64
N LYS A 78 -9.77 25.11 18.92
CA LYS A 78 -10.19 26.20 18.04
C LYS A 78 -9.51 26.07 16.67
N ASP A 79 -10.31 26.16 15.61
CA ASP A 79 -9.87 26.09 14.21
C ASP A 79 -9.19 24.76 13.84
N LYS A 80 -9.41 23.70 14.62
CA LYS A 80 -8.93 22.33 14.38
C LYS A 80 -10.08 21.40 14.02
N ILE A 81 -9.75 20.32 13.32
CA ILE A 81 -10.65 19.19 13.16
C ILE A 81 -10.58 18.37 14.45
N VAL A 82 -11.72 18.24 15.13
CA VAL A 82 -11.85 17.42 16.34
C VAL A 82 -12.64 16.17 15.98
N ILE A 83 -12.04 15.01 16.25
CA ILE A 83 -12.68 13.71 16.04
C ILE A 83 -12.92 13.09 17.41
N MET A 84 -14.19 12.88 17.74
CA MET A 84 -14.59 12.20 18.97
C MET A 84 -14.75 10.71 18.71
N GLY A 85 -14.21 9.89 19.60
CA GLY A 85 -14.41 8.44 19.56
C GLY A 85 -13.69 7.74 20.71
N PHE A 86 -13.74 6.42 20.71
CA PHE A 86 -13.19 5.62 21.79
C PHE A 86 -11.67 5.42 21.61
N LEU A 87 -10.89 5.81 22.62
CA LEU A 87 -9.44 5.66 22.65
C LEU A 87 -9.01 4.74 23.81
N GLY A 88 -9.86 3.77 24.16
CA GLY A 88 -9.71 2.94 25.35
C GLY A 88 -10.42 3.52 26.57
N SER A 89 -10.37 2.77 27.67
CA SER A 89 -10.87 3.21 28.98
C SER A 89 -10.09 4.40 29.55
N ASP A 90 -8.81 4.46 29.21
CA ASP A 90 -7.93 5.61 29.35
C ASP A 90 -6.84 5.53 28.26
N LEU A 91 -6.03 6.58 28.08
CA LEU A 91 -4.96 6.60 27.07
C LEU A 91 -3.83 5.57 27.31
N ARG A 92 -3.80 4.91 28.47
CA ARG A 92 -2.89 3.82 28.83
C ARG A 92 -3.55 2.45 28.70
N ASP A 93 -4.76 2.36 28.17
CA ASP A 93 -5.42 1.08 27.97
C ASP A 93 -4.60 0.21 27.01
N THR A 94 -4.39 -1.05 27.36
CA THR A 94 -3.69 -2.04 26.53
C THR A 94 -4.63 -3.05 25.87
N SER A 95 -5.94 -2.90 26.09
CA SER A 95 -6.98 -3.69 25.43
C SER A 95 -6.84 -3.64 23.91
N TRP A 96 -7.29 -4.70 23.25
CA TRP A 96 -7.25 -4.81 21.79
C TRP A 96 -8.50 -4.23 21.14
N ASP A 97 -9.47 -3.80 21.94
CA ASP A 97 -10.73 -3.27 21.48
C ASP A 97 -10.51 -1.98 20.68
N ASP A 98 -11.05 -1.96 19.46
CA ASP A 98 -10.92 -0.87 18.50
C ASP A 98 -9.47 -0.41 18.23
N LYS A 99 -8.51 -1.35 18.29
CA LYS A 99 -7.12 -1.12 17.88
C LYS A 99 -6.70 -1.94 16.68
N PHE A 100 -5.88 -1.33 15.85
CA PHE A 100 -5.37 -1.87 14.60
C PHE A 100 -3.85 -1.96 14.63
N ILE A 101 -3.32 -2.96 13.93
CA ILE A 101 -1.90 -3.09 13.65
C ILE A 101 -1.62 -2.28 12.39
N THR A 102 -0.71 -1.31 12.48
CA THR A 102 -0.39 -0.41 11.35
C THR A 102 1.07 -0.54 10.92
N PRO A 103 1.45 0.00 9.74
CA PRO A 103 2.85 0.06 9.32
C PRO A 103 3.76 0.86 10.27
N LEU A 104 3.21 1.70 11.16
CA LEU A 104 3.98 2.45 12.15
C LEU A 104 4.36 1.62 13.40
N ASN A 105 3.83 0.40 13.50
CA ASN A 105 4.16 -0.53 14.58
C ASN A 105 5.63 -0.95 14.50
N LYS A 106 6.33 -0.94 15.64
CA LYS A 106 7.72 -1.41 15.71
C LYS A 106 7.87 -2.85 15.22
N ASN A 107 6.89 -3.68 15.56
CA ASN A 107 6.84 -5.09 15.23
C ASN A 107 5.67 -5.32 14.28
N TYR A 108 5.77 -4.86 13.04
CA TYR A 108 4.68 -4.98 12.05
C TYR A 108 4.43 -6.43 11.57
N ALA A 109 5.34 -7.38 11.87
CA ALA A 109 5.22 -8.79 11.49
C ALA A 109 4.94 -9.70 12.72
N GLY A 110 3.97 -10.62 12.58
CA GLY A 110 3.59 -11.60 13.61
C GLY A 110 2.40 -11.18 14.48
N LYS A 111 2.15 -11.92 15.56
CA LYS A 111 1.11 -11.59 16.58
C LYS A 111 1.58 -10.45 17.47
N THR A 112 1.77 -9.28 16.90
CA THR A 112 2.16 -8.08 17.64
C THR A 112 0.97 -7.46 18.37
N ARG A 113 1.25 -6.60 19.35
CA ARG A 113 0.23 -5.77 19.99
C ARG A 113 -0.21 -4.66 19.03
N PRO A 114 -1.51 -4.44 18.81
CA PRO A 114 -2.01 -3.29 18.05
C PRO A 114 -1.47 -1.96 18.58
N ASP A 115 -1.14 -1.04 17.68
CA ASP A 115 -0.48 0.23 17.98
C ASP A 115 -1.36 1.46 17.76
N MET A 116 -2.48 1.35 17.05
CA MET A 116 -3.29 2.51 16.68
C MET A 116 -4.78 2.30 16.95
N TYR A 117 -5.41 3.29 17.59
CA TYR A 117 -6.86 3.33 17.79
C TYR A 117 -7.60 3.64 16.48
N GLY A 118 -8.82 3.10 16.31
CA GLY A 118 -9.65 3.33 15.12
C GLY A 118 -9.88 4.81 14.79
N VAL A 119 -10.09 5.64 15.81
CA VAL A 119 -10.22 7.11 15.66
C VAL A 119 -8.95 7.74 15.05
N VAL A 120 -7.78 7.24 15.42
CA VAL A 120 -6.49 7.73 14.93
C VAL A 120 -6.22 7.26 13.50
N VAL A 121 -6.76 6.09 13.11
CA VAL A 121 -6.79 5.66 11.71
C VAL A 121 -7.59 6.67 10.87
N HIS A 122 -8.76 7.09 11.37
CA HIS A 122 -9.57 8.13 10.70
C HIS A 122 -8.85 9.47 10.61
N ALA A 123 -8.10 9.87 11.65
CA ALA A 123 -7.30 11.10 11.64
C ALA A 123 -6.17 11.04 10.59
N ASN A 124 -5.54 9.89 10.39
CA ASN A 124 -4.56 9.68 9.31
C ASN A 124 -5.23 9.79 7.94
N ALA A 125 -6.40 9.18 7.73
CA ALA A 125 -7.12 9.29 6.46
C ALA A 125 -7.53 10.73 6.14
N VAL A 126 -8.04 11.49 7.12
CA VAL A 126 -8.34 12.93 6.94
C VAL A 126 -7.07 13.71 6.60
N SER A 127 -5.98 13.48 7.35
CA SER A 127 -4.71 14.16 7.10
C SER A 127 -4.13 13.83 5.72
N MET A 128 -4.28 12.60 5.23
CA MET A 128 -3.85 12.18 3.90
C MET A 128 -4.60 12.96 2.81
N ILE A 129 -5.93 13.07 2.92
CA ILE A 129 -6.77 13.82 1.96
C ILE A 129 -6.40 15.30 1.97
N LEU A 130 -6.30 15.92 3.15
CA LEU A 130 -6.04 17.35 3.28
C LEU A 130 -4.62 17.76 2.89
N ASN A 131 -3.65 16.83 2.95
CA ASN A 131 -2.28 17.07 2.48
C ASN A 131 -2.05 16.60 1.04
N GLU A 132 -3.05 15.98 0.40
CA GLU A 132 -2.95 15.38 -0.93
C GLU A 132 -1.81 14.35 -1.05
N ASP A 133 -1.53 13.66 0.05
CA ASP A 133 -0.35 12.81 0.24
C ASP A 133 -0.71 11.33 0.05
N TYR A 134 -1.11 11.01 -1.18
CA TYR A 134 -1.66 9.70 -1.55
C TYR A 134 -0.58 8.71 -1.96
N ILE A 135 -0.81 7.43 -1.65
CA ILE A 135 -0.03 6.34 -2.24
C ILE A 135 -0.54 6.10 -3.67
N GLY A 136 0.38 6.16 -4.63
CA GLY A 136 0.11 5.79 -6.01
C GLY A 136 -0.03 4.28 -6.15
N GLU A 137 -0.94 3.83 -7.00
CA GLU A 137 -1.03 2.41 -7.40
C GLU A 137 -1.30 2.38 -8.90
N LEU A 138 -0.72 1.41 -9.61
CA LEU A 138 -1.04 1.19 -11.01
C LEU A 138 -2.41 0.52 -11.14
N GLY A 139 -3.10 0.75 -12.25
CA GLY A 139 -4.31 -0.02 -12.56
C GLY A 139 -3.94 -1.41 -13.06
N ASP A 140 -4.80 -2.41 -12.82
CA ASP A 140 -4.61 -3.81 -13.25
C ASP A 140 -4.20 -3.95 -14.72
N THR A 141 -4.76 -3.11 -15.60
CA THR A 141 -4.44 -3.12 -17.03
C THR A 141 -2.98 -2.71 -17.28
N GLN A 142 -2.49 -1.70 -16.57
CA GLN A 142 -1.10 -1.24 -16.70
C GLN A 142 -0.13 -2.30 -16.21
N GLU A 143 -0.43 -2.96 -15.09
CA GLU A 143 0.37 -4.06 -14.56
C GLU A 143 0.45 -5.24 -15.53
N ARG A 144 -0.68 -5.61 -16.15
CA ARG A 144 -0.73 -6.66 -17.18
C ARG A 144 0.05 -6.31 -18.44
N ILE A 145 0.00 -5.04 -18.87
CA ILE A 145 0.80 -4.57 -20.02
C ILE A 145 2.29 -4.70 -19.71
N ILE A 146 2.72 -4.30 -18.51
CA ILE A 146 4.11 -4.47 -18.06
C ILE A 146 4.50 -5.95 -18.07
N ALA A 147 3.66 -6.83 -17.51
CA ALA A 147 3.90 -8.27 -17.50
C ALA A 147 4.06 -8.83 -18.92
N PHE A 148 3.21 -8.41 -19.86
CA PHE A 148 3.29 -8.80 -21.26
C PHE A 148 4.58 -8.33 -21.94
N ILE A 149 4.98 -7.07 -21.74
CA ILE A 149 6.23 -6.53 -22.29
C ILE A 149 7.43 -7.29 -21.75
N VAL A 150 7.48 -7.52 -20.43
CA VAL A 150 8.55 -8.28 -19.78
C VAL A 150 8.60 -9.73 -20.28
N CYS A 151 7.44 -10.37 -20.49
CA CYS A 151 7.35 -11.70 -21.10
C CYS A 151 7.99 -11.71 -22.49
N PHE A 152 7.56 -10.78 -23.34
CA PHE A 152 8.02 -10.68 -24.72
C PHE A 152 9.53 -10.46 -24.80
N LEU A 153 10.06 -9.56 -23.98
CA LEU A 153 11.50 -9.29 -23.92
C LEU A 153 12.29 -10.52 -23.44
N ASN A 154 11.77 -11.28 -22.49
CA ASN A 154 12.39 -12.53 -22.04
C ASN A 154 12.42 -13.58 -23.15
N VAL A 155 11.31 -13.79 -23.87
CA VAL A 155 11.27 -14.72 -25.02
C VAL A 155 12.28 -14.29 -26.10
N ALA A 156 12.36 -13.00 -26.41
CA ALA A 156 13.32 -12.48 -27.38
C ALA A 156 14.78 -12.70 -26.92
N LEU A 157 15.07 -12.45 -25.64
CA LEU A 157 16.38 -12.69 -25.05
C LEU A 157 16.76 -14.17 -25.08
N PHE A 158 15.84 -15.07 -24.72
CA PHE A 158 16.06 -16.52 -24.72
C PHE A 158 16.26 -17.07 -26.13
N SER A 159 15.51 -16.56 -27.11
CA SER A 159 15.75 -16.86 -28.53
C SER A 159 17.17 -16.47 -28.96
N LEU A 160 17.63 -15.26 -28.61
CA LEU A 160 18.97 -14.79 -28.94
C LEU A 160 20.07 -15.63 -28.27
N ILE A 161 19.90 -16.00 -27.00
CA ILE A 161 20.83 -16.87 -26.27
C ILE A 161 20.91 -18.25 -26.95
N THR A 162 19.76 -18.85 -27.28
CA THR A 162 19.69 -20.16 -27.92
C THR A 162 20.39 -20.18 -29.27
N MET A 163 20.25 -19.12 -30.06
CA MET A 163 20.93 -19.01 -31.35
C MET A 163 22.45 -18.83 -31.24
N ARG A 164 22.94 -18.14 -30.20
CA ARG A 164 24.38 -17.80 -30.08
C ARG A 164 25.19 -18.82 -29.29
N ILE A 165 24.63 -19.35 -28.21
CA ILE A 165 25.31 -20.21 -27.23
C ILE A 165 24.37 -21.31 -26.71
N PRO A 166 23.86 -22.20 -27.58
CA PRO A 166 22.81 -23.17 -27.23
C PRO A 166 23.20 -24.11 -26.07
N LEU A 167 24.48 -24.47 -25.96
CA LEU A 167 25.02 -25.35 -24.90
C LEU A 167 24.88 -24.75 -23.49
N TRP A 168 24.78 -23.43 -23.36
CA TRP A 168 24.70 -22.73 -22.07
C TRP A 168 23.30 -22.23 -21.75
N PHE A 169 22.32 -22.52 -22.61
CA PHE A 169 20.97 -21.98 -22.48
C PHE A 169 20.34 -22.28 -21.12
N ASP A 170 20.31 -23.55 -20.71
CA ASP A 170 19.64 -24.00 -19.48
C ASP A 170 20.16 -23.29 -18.22
N GLY A 171 21.50 -23.13 -18.12
CA GLY A 171 22.11 -22.44 -16.99
C GLY A 171 21.89 -20.92 -17.03
N LEU A 172 21.99 -20.32 -18.21
CA LEU A 172 21.88 -18.87 -18.36
C LEU A 172 20.42 -18.39 -18.21
N SER A 173 19.44 -19.17 -18.66
CA SER A 173 18.01 -18.84 -18.54
C SER A 173 17.60 -18.74 -17.07
N ILE A 174 18.01 -19.69 -16.22
CA ILE A 174 17.75 -19.68 -14.78
C ILE A 174 18.44 -18.50 -14.10
N LEU A 175 19.72 -18.24 -14.42
CA LEU A 175 20.46 -17.13 -13.83
C LEU A 175 19.84 -15.77 -14.17
N VAL A 176 19.42 -15.59 -15.42
CA VAL A 176 18.72 -14.37 -15.86
C VAL A 176 17.39 -14.20 -15.13
N GLN A 177 16.59 -15.26 -14.98
CA GLN A 177 15.31 -15.20 -14.26
C GLN A 177 15.50 -14.84 -12.79
N LEU A 178 16.44 -15.49 -12.10
CA LEU A 178 16.74 -15.18 -10.70
C LEU A 178 17.21 -13.74 -10.53
N ALA A 179 18.10 -13.27 -11.41
CA ALA A 179 18.55 -11.88 -11.41
C ALA A 179 17.37 -10.91 -11.62
N GLN A 180 16.48 -11.19 -12.57
CA GLN A 180 15.30 -10.36 -12.82
C GLN A 180 14.35 -10.32 -11.63
N ILE A 181 14.07 -11.45 -10.96
CA ILE A 181 13.23 -11.49 -9.77
C ILE A 181 13.79 -10.58 -8.68
N VAL A 182 15.10 -10.63 -8.43
CA VAL A 182 15.77 -9.77 -7.45
C VAL A 182 15.68 -8.30 -7.86
N VAL A 183 15.96 -7.99 -9.13
CA VAL A 183 15.91 -6.61 -9.66
C VAL A 183 14.50 -6.04 -9.57
N PHE A 184 13.47 -6.78 -9.97
CA PHE A 184 12.08 -6.32 -9.86
C PHE A 184 11.63 -6.16 -8.41
N SER A 185 12.06 -7.07 -7.52
CA SER A 185 11.78 -6.94 -6.08
C SER A 185 12.39 -5.66 -5.49
N PHE A 186 13.64 -5.37 -5.83
CA PHE A 186 14.31 -4.14 -5.42
C PHE A 186 13.63 -2.90 -6.04
N LEU A 187 13.26 -2.97 -7.32
CA LEU A 187 12.58 -1.88 -8.02
C LEU A 187 11.25 -1.50 -7.37
N MET A 188 10.44 -2.49 -6.94
CA MET A 188 9.20 -2.24 -6.21
C MET A 188 9.45 -1.41 -4.94
N ILE A 189 10.44 -1.80 -4.14
CA ILE A 189 10.80 -1.11 -2.89
C ILE A 189 11.35 0.30 -3.18
N TYR A 190 12.22 0.41 -4.18
CA TYR A 190 12.85 1.67 -4.57
C TYR A 190 11.81 2.70 -5.03
N LEU A 191 10.87 2.30 -5.89
CA LEU A 191 9.81 3.19 -6.37
C LEU A 191 8.84 3.59 -5.26
N PHE A 192 8.50 2.66 -4.36
CA PHE A 192 7.69 2.98 -3.20
C PHE A 192 8.37 4.01 -2.30
N SER A 193 9.67 3.87 -2.04
CA SER A 193 10.42 4.83 -1.21
C SER A 193 10.63 6.20 -1.85
N TRP A 194 10.72 6.27 -3.19
CA TRP A 194 11.08 7.51 -3.89
C TRP A 194 9.87 8.39 -4.22
N ILE A 195 8.75 7.78 -4.63
CA ILE A 195 7.55 8.49 -5.13
C ILE A 195 6.24 7.99 -4.51
N ASP A 196 6.29 7.25 -3.39
CA ASP A 196 5.11 6.67 -2.74
C ASP A 196 4.24 5.83 -3.69
N LEU A 197 4.87 5.18 -4.69
CA LEU A 197 4.21 4.33 -5.68
C LEU A 197 4.29 2.86 -5.26
N LYS A 198 3.15 2.29 -4.88
CA LYS A 198 3.01 0.86 -4.62
C LYS A 198 2.80 0.14 -5.95
N LEU A 199 3.84 -0.58 -6.35
CA LEU A 199 3.90 -1.34 -7.59
C LEU A 199 3.62 -2.82 -7.29
N ASP A 200 2.51 -3.38 -7.80
CA ASP A 200 2.27 -4.83 -7.75
C ASP A 200 2.80 -5.48 -9.05
N LEU A 201 3.91 -6.20 -8.93
CA LEU A 201 4.51 -6.95 -10.03
C LEU A 201 4.30 -8.47 -9.88
N THR A 202 3.33 -8.92 -9.09
CA THR A 202 3.12 -10.35 -8.81
C THR A 202 2.96 -11.16 -10.11
N VAL A 203 2.13 -10.68 -11.05
CA VAL A 203 1.94 -11.33 -12.35
C VAL A 203 3.22 -11.31 -13.18
N THR A 204 3.93 -10.19 -13.20
CA THR A 204 5.21 -10.04 -13.92
C THR A 204 6.26 -11.01 -13.39
N LEU A 205 6.38 -11.15 -12.07
CA LEU A 205 7.30 -12.09 -11.42
C LEU A 205 6.94 -13.54 -11.74
N ALA A 206 5.65 -13.89 -11.73
CA ALA A 206 5.19 -15.22 -12.12
C ALA A 206 5.52 -15.53 -13.58
N VAL A 207 5.33 -14.57 -14.48
CA VAL A 207 5.72 -14.67 -15.90
C VAL A 207 7.22 -14.90 -16.04
N VAL A 208 8.05 -14.11 -15.35
CA VAL A 208 9.51 -14.26 -15.36
C VAL A 208 9.93 -15.64 -14.87
N ALA A 209 9.32 -16.16 -13.81
CA ALA A 209 9.64 -17.47 -13.28
C ALA A 209 9.26 -18.64 -14.21
N LEU A 210 8.25 -18.45 -15.07
CA LEU A 210 7.71 -19.53 -15.93
C LEU A 210 8.23 -19.47 -17.37
N VAL A 211 8.65 -18.30 -17.85
CA VAL A 211 8.94 -18.08 -19.28
C VAL A 211 10.09 -18.95 -19.80
N GLY A 212 11.09 -19.27 -18.98
CA GLY A 212 12.19 -20.16 -19.40
C GLY A 212 11.72 -21.58 -19.65
N THR A 213 11.03 -22.18 -18.69
CA THR A 213 10.47 -23.54 -18.81
C THR A 213 9.52 -23.65 -19.99
N CYS A 214 8.64 -22.66 -20.19
CA CYS A 214 7.74 -22.63 -21.33
C CYS A 214 8.51 -22.55 -22.67
N PHE A 215 9.58 -21.77 -22.72
CA PHE A 215 10.42 -21.63 -23.91
C PHE A 215 11.19 -22.92 -24.22
N GLU A 216 11.71 -23.62 -23.21
CA GLU A 216 12.34 -24.93 -23.37
C GLU A 216 11.38 -25.98 -23.91
N ILE A 217 10.17 -26.07 -23.33
CA ILE A 217 9.14 -27.00 -23.79
C ILE A 217 8.78 -26.71 -25.25
N TYR A 218 8.63 -25.44 -25.62
CA TYR A 218 8.33 -25.05 -27.00
C TYR A 218 9.41 -25.53 -27.98
N ASN A 219 10.69 -25.29 -27.69
CA ASN A 219 11.77 -25.70 -28.59
C ASN A 219 12.02 -27.20 -28.57
N GLY A 220 12.03 -27.81 -27.37
CA GLY A 220 12.35 -29.22 -27.18
C GLY A 220 11.27 -30.16 -27.70
N VAL A 221 10.00 -29.87 -27.45
CA VAL A 221 8.87 -30.75 -27.80
C VAL A 221 8.25 -30.35 -29.14
N LEU A 222 7.83 -29.10 -29.29
CA LEU A 222 6.98 -28.70 -30.42
C LEU A 222 7.79 -28.53 -31.71
N MET A 223 8.92 -27.82 -31.68
CA MET A 223 9.76 -27.69 -32.88
C MET A 223 10.38 -29.01 -33.33
N THR A 224 10.83 -29.85 -32.38
CA THR A 224 11.41 -31.15 -32.72
C THR A 224 10.37 -32.08 -33.32
N SER A 225 9.15 -32.17 -32.74
CA SER A 225 8.09 -33.05 -33.24
C SER A 225 7.60 -32.68 -34.63
N VAL A 226 7.53 -31.39 -34.95
CA VAL A 226 7.16 -30.90 -36.31
C VAL A 226 8.23 -31.23 -37.35
N ARG A 227 9.49 -31.44 -36.95
CA ARG A 227 10.58 -31.81 -37.86
C ARG A 227 10.60 -33.29 -38.25
N TYR A 228 9.84 -34.13 -37.54
CA TYR A 228 9.72 -35.57 -37.76
C TYR A 228 8.41 -35.99 -38.46
N PHE A 229 7.54 -35.03 -38.79
CA PHE A 229 6.37 -35.18 -39.66
C PHE A 229 6.62 -34.47 -40.98
#